data_AF-A0A2T4T7K1-F1
#
_entry.id   AF-A0A2T4T7K1-F1
#
_cell.length_a   1.000
_cell.length_b   1.000
_cell.length_c   1.000
_cell.angle_alpha   90.00
_cell.angle_beta   90.00
_cell.angle_gamma   90.00
#
_symmetry.space_group_name_H-M   'P 1'
#
loop_
_entity.id
_entity.type
_entity.pdbx_description
1 polymer ?
#
loop_
_entity_poly.entity_id
_entity_poly.type
_entity_poly.pdbx_seq_one_letter_code
_entity_poly.pdbx_strand_id
1 'polypeptide(L)'
;MKKVLLIVALCAMMSACGKDESGDNEKKPPTPPQTEIREVKDEKLVEYFGLSKSLTVYQALEKIKAASGVKTIGGREISVNSVTEVSRDEQEGSFAVKVAGSVAGKLFEKTATFTGFARKPADELMAKRVVATWKSGVDYQKDFDFDALYRLKDASKFTTNYWAQFIDLTSSTPDGTVHYTFTPEDLAKTTITNVKYTSANSQGGTISFTVTYNGIKGNTGSGVHGAPSLLFDKTLYYQNQVPVNTEAAKTLYMHGVYENLAVFYTELLQYDKDKFVPQIAHKVKDDSNNTISVTLKLLANDGKETELAQFDRTLGGFKPLTDLKSDLLLANSVELGQYFGKKFRSSADGDKLSQMEQYPVKAWIGMAQKSIRRGGNSIELTAEQVKGSNGSSLVTVWKPMSGQGSNLDIYLSNPIFEVTEARKEGNFLYLKLKLRAVNETSLDDVTPALTVHLLQ
;
A
#
# COMPACT_ATOMS: atom_id res chain seq x y z
N MET A 1 34.16 34.36 -8.58
CA MET A 1 33.81 35.77 -8.85
C MET A 1 33.22 36.38 -7.59
N LYS A 2 33.77 37.53 -7.17
CA LYS A 2 33.26 38.63 -6.29
C LYS A 2 32.08 38.32 -5.34
N LYS A 3 32.28 38.30 -4.02
CA LYS A 3 32.36 39.41 -3.02
C LYS A 3 31.01 40.08 -2.70
N VAL A 4 30.60 40.05 -1.42
CA VAL A 4 30.22 41.17 -0.48
C VAL A 4 30.11 40.52 0.92
N LEU A 5 30.89 40.74 2.00
CA LEU A 5 31.50 41.88 2.72
C LEU A 5 30.55 42.60 3.70
N LEU A 6 30.73 42.37 5.01
CA LEU A 6 30.59 43.39 6.06
C LEU A 6 31.37 42.98 7.32
N ILE A 7 32.19 43.92 7.78
CA ILE A 7 33.19 43.85 8.86
C ILE A 7 32.81 44.94 9.90
N VAL A 8 33.41 44.83 11.10
CA VAL A 8 33.84 45.92 12.03
C VAL A 8 32.96 45.94 13.31
N ALA A 9 33.46 45.99 14.56
CA ALA A 9 34.77 46.37 15.09
C ALA A 9 35.07 45.66 16.43
N LEU A 10 36.35 45.34 16.63
CA LEU A 10 36.99 45.07 17.91
C LEU A 10 37.94 46.25 18.16
N CYS A 11 37.82 46.94 19.30
CA CYS A 11 38.82 47.92 19.74
C CYS A 11 39.87 47.22 20.60
N ALA A 12 41.12 47.33 20.16
CA ALA A 12 42.33 46.92 20.84
C ALA A 12 42.86 48.04 21.75
N MET A 13 43.90 47.68 22.54
CA MET A 13 45.09 48.44 22.97
C MET A 13 45.31 48.27 24.48
N MET A 14 46.52 48.08 25.02
CA MET A 14 47.88 47.76 24.56
C MET A 14 48.67 47.50 25.85
N SER A 15 49.71 46.67 25.82
CA SER A 15 51.09 47.03 26.23
C SER A 15 51.90 45.80 26.64
N ALA A 16 53.17 45.86 26.25
CA ALA A 16 54.08 44.76 26.06
C ALA A 16 55.14 44.65 27.17
N CYS A 17 55.74 43.45 27.21
CA CYS A 17 57.10 43.06 27.59
C CYS A 17 57.95 43.93 28.54
N GLY A 18 58.49 43.26 29.56
CA GLY A 18 59.77 43.56 30.19
C GLY A 18 60.34 42.31 30.86
N LYS A 19 61.62 42.00 30.59
CA LYS A 19 62.34 40.74 30.86
C LYS A 19 63.25 40.86 32.10
N ASP A 20 63.50 39.69 32.70
CA ASP A 20 64.69 39.18 33.42
C ASP A 20 65.08 39.64 34.86
N GLU A 21 65.04 38.62 35.74
CA GLU A 21 65.91 38.17 36.84
C GLU A 21 66.39 39.08 38.00
N SER A 22 66.06 38.67 39.24
CA SER A 22 67.03 38.21 40.27
C SER A 22 66.27 37.77 41.54
N GLY A 23 66.71 36.68 42.17
CA GLY A 23 66.01 36.03 43.28
C GLY A 23 66.32 36.59 44.66
N ASP A 24 65.49 36.25 45.65
CA ASP A 24 65.90 35.43 46.80
C ASP A 24 64.67 34.90 47.56
N ASN A 25 64.88 33.80 48.27
CA ASN A 25 63.92 32.97 48.98
C ASN A 25 63.29 33.63 50.21
N GLU A 26 62.00 33.39 50.44
CA GLU A 26 61.55 32.84 51.73
C GLU A 26 60.20 32.12 51.64
N LYS A 27 60.19 30.87 52.09
CA LYS A 27 59.10 29.89 52.00
C LYS A 27 58.03 30.17 53.07
N LYS A 28 56.77 30.35 52.65
CA LYS A 28 55.59 29.93 53.43
C LYS A 28 54.95 28.71 52.74
N PRO A 29 54.66 27.61 53.45
CA PRO A 29 54.09 26.42 52.84
C PRO A 29 52.66 26.72 52.37
N PRO A 30 52.26 26.31 51.15
CA PRO A 30 50.89 26.42 50.70
C PRO A 30 50.03 25.36 51.39
N THR A 31 48.87 25.80 51.87
CA THR A 31 47.74 24.95 52.27
C THR A 31 47.46 23.91 51.18
N PRO A 32 47.24 22.63 51.51
CA PRO A 32 46.94 21.61 50.50
C PRO A 32 45.65 21.96 49.74
N PRO A 33 45.60 21.76 48.41
CA PRO A 33 44.38 21.93 47.66
C PRO A 33 43.33 20.93 48.15
N GLN A 34 42.22 21.46 48.68
CA GLN A 34 41.04 20.66 48.98
C GLN A 34 40.63 19.89 47.73
N THR A 35 40.62 18.56 47.85
CA THR A 35 40.13 17.66 46.82
C THR A 35 38.61 17.85 46.73
N GLU A 36 38.14 18.65 45.76
CA GLU A 36 36.71 18.68 45.42
C GLU A 36 36.28 17.28 44.99
N ILE A 37 35.54 16.58 45.86
CA ILE A 37 34.68 15.48 45.46
C ILE A 37 33.57 16.13 44.61
N ARG A 38 33.82 16.24 43.29
CA ARG A 38 32.85 16.82 42.35
C ARG A 38 31.70 15.85 42.15
N GLU A 39 30.70 16.00 43.01
CA GLU A 39 29.38 15.37 42.93
C GLU A 39 28.75 15.57 41.53
N VAL A 40 28.08 14.55 41.00
CA VAL A 40 27.34 14.67 39.75
C VAL A 40 26.17 15.63 39.99
N LYS A 41 26.12 16.74 39.24
CA LYS A 41 25.01 17.70 39.37
C LYS A 41 23.80 17.28 38.52
N ASP A 42 22.61 17.68 38.93
CA ASP A 42 21.36 17.32 38.25
C ASP A 42 21.33 17.83 36.80
N GLU A 43 21.93 18.99 36.51
CA GLU A 43 22.01 19.51 35.12
C GLU A 43 22.82 18.58 34.21
N LYS A 44 23.85 17.90 34.76
CA LYS A 44 24.65 16.92 34.02
C LYS A 44 23.87 15.65 33.75
N LEU A 45 22.96 15.27 34.65
CA LEU A 45 22.03 14.15 34.44
C LEU A 45 20.94 14.51 33.42
N VAL A 46 20.41 15.74 33.44
CA VAL A 46 19.48 16.24 32.39
C VAL A 46 20.10 16.10 31.01
N GLU A 47 21.36 16.52 30.86
CA GLU A 47 22.13 16.41 29.61
C GLU A 47 22.38 14.95 29.23
N TYR A 48 22.81 14.12 30.19
CA TYR A 48 23.05 12.68 29.99
C TYR A 48 21.81 11.94 29.48
N PHE A 49 20.66 12.18 30.10
CA PHE A 49 19.37 11.56 29.74
C PHE A 49 18.68 12.27 28.56
N GLY A 50 19.15 13.45 28.15
CA GLY A 50 18.55 14.26 27.10
C GLY A 50 17.12 14.68 27.44
N LEU A 51 16.88 15.10 28.68
CA LEU A 51 15.53 15.47 29.15
C LEU A 51 15.14 16.85 28.62
N SER A 52 13.91 16.95 28.14
CA SER A 52 13.25 18.21 27.78
C SER A 52 12.07 18.44 28.72
N LYS A 53 11.83 19.70 29.09
CA LYS A 53 10.66 20.12 29.89
C LYS A 53 9.33 19.97 29.14
N SER A 54 9.40 19.79 27.81
CA SER A 54 8.23 19.45 26.99
C SER A 54 7.75 18.00 27.15
N LEU A 55 8.56 17.12 27.75
CA LEU A 55 8.16 15.74 28.02
C LEU A 55 7.20 15.69 29.22
N THR A 56 6.27 14.74 29.18
CA THR A 56 5.54 14.32 30.39
C THR A 56 6.47 13.60 31.37
N VAL A 57 6.06 13.48 32.63
CA VAL A 57 6.85 12.75 33.64
C VAL A 57 7.02 11.29 33.22
N TYR A 58 5.96 10.62 32.77
CA TYR A 58 6.05 9.27 32.21
C TYR A 58 7.08 9.14 31.07
N GLN A 59 7.04 10.03 30.07
CA GLN A 59 8.00 9.99 28.95
C GLN A 59 9.43 10.24 29.40
N ALA A 60 9.63 11.15 30.35
CA ALA A 60 10.94 11.43 30.93
C ALA A 60 11.48 10.18 31.67
N LEU A 61 10.63 9.52 32.46
CA LEU A 61 10.99 8.30 33.17
C LEU A 61 11.33 7.14 32.22
N GLU A 62 10.55 6.91 31.17
CA GLU A 62 10.85 5.89 30.15
C GLU A 62 12.19 6.17 29.48
N LYS A 63 12.46 7.43 29.13
CA LYS A 63 13.74 7.83 28.53
C LYS A 63 14.92 7.60 29.45
N ILE A 64 14.76 7.85 30.75
CA ILE A 64 15.78 7.61 31.78
C ILE A 64 16.02 6.10 31.96
N LYS A 65 14.95 5.31 32.06
CA LYS A 65 15.03 3.84 32.22
C LYS A 65 15.69 3.16 31.02
N ALA A 66 15.50 3.71 29.82
CA ALA A 66 16.15 3.24 28.60
C ALA A 66 17.61 3.70 28.43
N ALA A 67 18.07 4.66 29.23
CA ALA A 67 19.40 5.24 29.08
C ALA A 67 20.44 4.48 29.91
N SER A 68 21.37 3.83 29.22
CA SER A 68 22.51 3.13 29.82
C SER A 68 23.82 3.41 29.08
N GLY A 69 24.94 2.97 29.64
CA GLY A 69 26.25 3.01 28.97
C GLY A 69 27.10 4.21 29.39
N VAL A 70 28.11 4.54 28.57
CA VAL A 70 29.05 5.64 28.82
C VAL A 70 28.75 6.79 27.87
N LYS A 71 28.69 8.03 28.39
CA LYS A 71 28.57 9.26 27.60
C LYS A 71 29.54 10.32 28.10
N THR A 72 30.10 11.08 27.17
CA THR A 72 30.95 12.24 27.50
C THR A 72 30.09 13.48 27.65
N ILE A 73 29.96 14.00 28.87
CA ILE A 73 29.12 15.15 29.22
C ILE A 73 30.00 16.21 29.89
N GLY A 74 30.09 17.41 29.31
CA GLY A 74 30.97 18.47 29.82
C GLY A 74 32.45 18.06 29.97
N GLY A 75 32.96 17.24 29.05
CA GLY A 75 34.34 16.77 29.05
C GLY A 75 34.67 15.65 30.04
N ARG A 76 33.65 15.02 30.66
CA ARG A 76 33.81 13.88 31.57
C ARG A 76 33.01 12.68 31.08
N GLU A 77 33.62 11.50 31.18
CA GLU A 77 32.91 10.24 30.98
C GLU A 77 32.02 9.97 32.20
N ILE A 78 30.73 9.92 31.94
CA ILE A 78 29.69 9.50 32.89
C ILE A 78 29.15 8.18 32.37
N SER A 79 29.10 7.18 33.24
CA SER A 79 28.41 5.93 32.98
C SER A 79 27.24 5.77 33.94
N VAL A 80 26.07 5.40 33.42
CA VAL A 80 24.90 5.05 34.24
C VAL A 80 24.68 3.55 34.14
N ASN A 81 24.70 2.90 35.31
CA ASN A 81 24.57 1.44 35.44
C ASN A 81 23.14 1.04 35.84
N SER A 82 22.49 1.85 36.68
CA SER A 82 21.11 1.60 37.10
C SER A 82 20.40 2.90 37.43
N VAL A 83 19.11 2.93 37.11
CA VAL A 83 18.20 3.98 37.58
C VAL A 83 16.98 3.35 38.20
N THR A 84 16.59 3.83 39.38
CA THR A 84 15.40 3.38 40.10
C THR A 84 14.51 4.57 40.41
N GLU A 85 13.21 4.43 40.16
CA GLU A 85 12.23 5.46 40.48
C GLU A 85 12.01 5.54 42.00
N VAL A 86 12.07 6.76 42.54
CA VAL A 86 11.87 7.04 43.98
C VAL A 86 10.49 7.63 44.22
N SER A 87 10.11 8.62 43.41
CA SER A 87 8.79 9.23 43.48
C SER A 87 8.36 9.76 42.11
N ARG A 88 7.06 9.89 41.92
CA ARG A 88 6.44 10.39 40.70
C ARG A 88 5.23 11.23 41.06
N ASP A 89 5.16 12.43 40.49
CA ASP A 89 4.00 13.31 40.56
C ASP A 89 3.72 13.88 39.16
N GLU A 90 2.81 13.21 38.46
CA GLU A 90 2.38 13.59 37.12
C GLU A 90 1.62 14.93 37.10
N GLN A 91 0.94 15.31 38.20
CA GLN A 91 0.15 16.55 38.26
C GLN A 91 1.03 17.77 38.49
N GLU A 92 2.05 17.66 39.34
CA GLU A 92 3.04 18.72 39.53
C GLU A 92 4.11 18.75 38.44
N GLY A 93 4.22 17.69 37.62
CA GLY A 93 5.23 17.58 36.57
C GLY A 93 6.61 17.36 37.17
N SER A 94 6.69 16.50 38.19
CA SER A 94 7.93 16.22 38.92
C SER A 94 8.12 14.74 39.22
N PHE A 95 9.37 14.32 39.35
CA PHE A 95 9.74 12.97 39.75
C PHE A 95 11.13 12.95 40.36
N ALA A 96 11.42 11.92 41.15
CA ALA A 96 12.75 11.66 41.67
C ALA A 96 13.21 10.26 41.27
N VAL A 97 14.48 10.16 40.89
CA VAL A 97 15.13 8.89 40.57
C VAL A 97 16.45 8.78 41.32
N LYS A 98 16.77 7.55 41.71
CA LYS A 98 18.06 7.15 42.23
C LYS A 98 18.91 6.65 41.08
N VAL A 99 20.01 7.35 40.77
CA VAL A 99 20.94 7.04 39.70
C VAL A 99 22.23 6.50 40.31
N ALA A 100 22.65 5.31 39.89
CA ALA A 100 23.95 4.76 40.25
C ALA A 100 24.79 4.51 38.99
N GLY A 101 26.08 4.81 39.08
CA GLY A 101 26.97 4.83 37.94
C GLY A 101 28.42 5.12 38.30
N SER A 102 29.20 5.55 37.32
CA SER A 102 30.57 6.00 37.52
C SER A 102 30.84 7.33 36.79
N VAL A 103 31.72 8.16 37.35
CA VAL A 103 32.25 9.35 36.69
C VAL A 103 33.76 9.32 36.77
N ALA A 104 34.43 9.37 35.62
CA ALA A 104 35.89 9.25 35.52
C ALA A 104 36.45 8.05 36.33
N GLY A 105 35.78 6.90 36.23
CA GLY A 105 36.16 5.65 36.91
C GLY A 105 35.78 5.52 38.38
N LYS A 106 35.21 6.56 39.02
CA LYS A 106 34.75 6.49 40.42
C LYS A 106 33.24 6.28 40.48
N LEU A 107 32.81 5.32 41.31
CA LEU A 107 31.39 5.04 41.52
C LEU A 107 30.70 6.22 42.20
N PHE A 108 29.45 6.46 41.81
CA PHE A 108 28.56 7.41 42.47
C PHE A 108 27.15 6.83 42.57
N GLU A 109 26.43 7.32 43.57
CA GLU A 109 25.00 7.10 43.75
C GLU A 109 24.37 8.43 44.16
N LYS A 110 23.29 8.82 43.48
CA LYS A 110 22.63 10.10 43.72
C LYS A 110 21.13 9.99 43.50
N THR A 111 20.36 10.56 44.41
CA THR A 111 18.95 10.85 44.17
C THR A 111 18.84 12.22 43.51
N ALA A 112 18.35 12.25 42.28
CA ALA A 112 18.10 13.47 41.53
C ALA A 112 16.59 13.72 41.44
N THR A 113 16.19 14.96 41.68
CA THR A 113 14.79 15.39 41.59
C THR A 113 14.64 16.30 40.39
N PHE A 114 13.71 15.95 39.52
CA PHE A 114 13.45 16.66 38.27
C PHE A 114 12.06 17.27 38.31
N THR A 115 11.96 18.59 38.10
CA THR A 115 10.70 19.35 38.18
C THR A 115 10.43 20.14 36.89
N GLY A 116 9.21 20.64 36.71
CA GLY A 116 8.83 21.52 35.59
C GLY A 116 8.61 20.79 34.27
N PHE A 117 8.29 19.50 34.31
CA PHE A 117 7.88 18.71 33.14
C PHE A 117 6.41 18.99 32.80
N ALA A 118 5.98 18.55 31.63
CA ALA A 118 4.59 18.69 31.20
C ALA A 118 3.66 17.98 32.19
N ARG A 119 2.69 18.73 32.71
CA ARG A 119 1.75 18.28 33.74
C ARG A 119 0.62 17.47 33.11
N LYS A 120 0.25 16.39 33.78
CA LYS A 120 -0.96 15.62 33.46
C LYS A 120 -2.21 16.43 33.85
N PRO A 121 -3.21 16.56 32.97
CA PRO A 121 -4.50 17.15 33.32
C PRO A 121 -5.20 16.40 34.47
N ALA A 122 -6.01 17.12 35.25
CA ALA A 122 -6.88 16.51 36.25
C ALA A 122 -7.87 15.51 35.60
N ASP A 123 -8.34 14.53 36.38
CA ASP A 123 -9.17 13.44 35.87
C ASP A 123 -10.43 13.91 35.12
N GLU A 124 -11.05 15.00 35.56
CA GLU A 124 -12.19 15.60 34.87
C GLU A 124 -11.84 16.09 33.46
N LEU A 125 -10.66 16.70 33.30
CA LEU A 125 -10.16 17.14 31.99
C LEU A 125 -9.71 15.94 31.14
N MET A 126 -9.10 14.93 31.76
CA MET A 126 -8.77 13.67 31.10
C MET A 126 -10.02 13.02 30.47
N ALA A 127 -11.16 13.06 31.15
CA ALA A 127 -12.42 12.54 30.62
C ALA A 127 -13.10 13.47 29.60
N LYS A 128 -13.17 14.78 29.87
CA LYS A 128 -13.99 15.72 29.08
C LYS A 128 -13.28 16.35 27.88
N ARG A 129 -11.95 16.28 27.82
CA ARG A 129 -11.13 16.90 26.75
C ARG A 129 -10.31 15.87 25.98
N VAL A 130 -10.69 14.60 26.07
CA VAL A 130 -10.04 13.52 25.33
C VAL A 130 -10.32 13.63 23.84
N VAL A 131 -9.26 13.45 23.05
CA VAL A 131 -9.26 13.37 21.59
C VAL A 131 -8.59 12.06 21.22
N ALA A 132 -9.13 11.40 20.20
CA ALA A 132 -8.54 10.19 19.64
C ALA A 132 -7.89 10.50 18.28
N THR A 133 -6.74 9.92 18.02
CA THR A 133 -6.08 9.92 16.72
C THR A 133 -5.67 8.51 16.34
N TRP A 134 -5.72 8.18 15.05
CA TRP A 134 -5.12 6.94 14.57
C TRP A 134 -3.61 6.95 14.84
N LYS A 135 -3.10 5.83 15.33
CA LYS A 135 -1.66 5.63 15.57
C LYS A 135 -0.89 5.70 14.27
N SER A 136 0.27 6.37 14.33
CA SER A 136 1.21 6.36 13.21
C SER A 136 1.77 4.96 12.97
N GLY A 137 1.88 4.55 11.71
CA GLY A 137 2.41 3.25 11.32
C GLY A 137 1.45 2.07 11.45
N VAL A 138 0.18 2.30 11.84
CA VAL A 138 -0.87 1.26 11.89
C VAL A 138 -1.78 1.39 10.67
N ASP A 139 -1.96 0.31 9.92
CA ASP A 139 -2.88 0.27 8.78
C ASP A 139 -4.31 -0.04 9.26
N TYR A 140 -4.93 0.94 9.91
CA TYR A 140 -6.30 0.80 10.41
C TYR A 140 -7.33 0.59 9.29
N GLN A 141 -7.02 0.92 8.02
CA GLN A 141 -7.92 0.67 6.89
C GLN A 141 -7.94 -0.80 6.48
N LYS A 142 -7.03 -1.60 7.00
CA LYS A 142 -6.92 -3.03 6.75
C LYS A 142 -7.17 -3.86 8.00
N ASP A 143 -6.56 -3.47 9.10
CA ASP A 143 -6.45 -4.31 10.30
C ASP A 143 -7.56 -4.04 11.32
N PHE A 144 -8.16 -2.84 11.31
CA PHE A 144 -9.32 -2.56 12.15
C PHE A 144 -10.53 -3.27 11.55
N ASP A 145 -11.10 -4.25 12.25
CA ASP A 145 -12.24 -5.02 11.78
C ASP A 145 -13.53 -4.19 11.87
N PHE A 146 -13.66 -3.27 10.92
CA PHE A 146 -14.79 -2.37 10.71
C PHE A 146 -16.06 -3.12 10.27
N ASP A 147 -15.91 -4.26 9.58
CA ASP A 147 -17.01 -5.08 9.10
C ASP A 147 -17.91 -5.55 10.26
N ALA A 148 -17.34 -5.94 11.40
CA ALA A 148 -18.14 -6.28 12.58
C ALA A 148 -19.00 -5.10 13.09
N LEU A 149 -18.43 -3.89 13.12
CA LEU A 149 -19.15 -2.70 13.56
C LEU A 149 -20.24 -2.32 12.56
N TYR A 150 -19.92 -2.31 11.27
CA TYR A 150 -20.78 -1.76 10.25
C TYR A 150 -21.79 -2.76 9.70
N ARG A 151 -21.35 -3.92 9.23
CA ARG A 151 -22.21 -4.93 8.60
C ARG A 151 -22.90 -5.79 9.66
N LEU A 152 -22.14 -6.31 10.62
CA LEU A 152 -22.68 -7.21 11.66
C LEU A 152 -23.39 -6.47 12.80
N LYS A 153 -23.21 -5.15 12.91
CA LYS A 153 -23.75 -4.32 14.01
C LYS A 153 -23.31 -4.81 15.40
N ASP A 154 -22.16 -5.46 15.48
CA ASP A 154 -21.59 -5.99 16.71
C ASP A 154 -20.46 -5.09 17.21
N ALA A 155 -20.69 -4.44 18.35
CA ALA A 155 -19.72 -3.57 19.01
C ALA A 155 -18.95 -4.26 20.16
N SER A 156 -19.23 -5.53 20.47
CA SER A 156 -18.78 -6.21 21.69
C SER A 156 -17.26 -6.31 21.82
N LYS A 157 -16.55 -6.51 20.70
CA LYS A 157 -15.09 -6.65 20.69
C LYS A 157 -14.32 -5.34 20.86
N PHE A 158 -14.97 -4.18 20.63
CA PHE A 158 -14.31 -2.87 20.57
C PHE A 158 -14.05 -2.29 21.97
N THR A 159 -13.35 -3.07 22.77
CA THR A 159 -12.90 -2.74 24.13
C THR A 159 -11.75 -1.73 24.11
N THR A 160 -11.43 -1.14 25.28
CA THR A 160 -10.25 -0.26 25.42
C THR A 160 -8.96 -0.91 24.92
N ASN A 161 -8.76 -2.20 25.23
CA ASN A 161 -7.56 -2.94 24.81
C ASN A 161 -7.49 -3.16 23.30
N TYR A 162 -8.65 -3.36 22.64
CA TYR A 162 -8.70 -3.45 21.19
C TYR A 162 -8.35 -2.09 20.56
N TRP A 163 -9.01 -1.01 21.00
CA TRP A 163 -8.74 0.34 20.52
C TRP A 163 -7.30 0.79 20.75
N ALA A 164 -6.70 0.45 21.89
CA ALA A 164 -5.33 0.81 22.22
C ALA A 164 -4.29 0.29 21.21
N GLN A 165 -4.63 -0.67 20.35
CA GLN A 165 -3.76 -1.12 19.26
C GLN A 165 -3.75 -0.13 18.08
N PHE A 166 -4.84 0.62 17.88
CA PHE A 166 -5.05 1.44 16.68
C PHE A 166 -5.02 2.95 16.96
N ILE A 167 -5.27 3.38 18.19
CA ILE A 167 -5.45 4.81 18.49
C ILE A 167 -4.57 5.29 19.65
N ASP A 168 -4.21 6.56 19.58
CA ASP A 168 -3.69 7.33 20.69
C ASP A 168 -4.82 8.18 21.28
N LEU A 169 -4.95 8.16 22.60
CA LEU A 169 -5.82 9.07 23.34
C LEU A 169 -4.97 10.20 23.91
N THR A 170 -5.37 11.43 23.64
CA THR A 170 -4.73 12.62 24.18
C THR A 170 -5.76 13.48 24.89
N SER A 171 -5.37 14.16 25.97
CA SER A 171 -6.20 15.16 26.62
C SER A 171 -5.41 16.46 26.77
N SER A 172 -6.12 17.57 27.01
CA SER A 172 -5.52 18.89 27.11
C SER A 172 -6.04 19.70 28.29
N THR A 173 -5.24 20.69 28.69
CA THR A 173 -5.69 21.78 29.56
C THR A 173 -6.72 22.68 28.84
N PRO A 174 -7.51 23.50 29.58
CA PRO A 174 -8.55 24.34 28.99
C PRO A 174 -8.06 25.29 27.89
N ASP A 175 -6.86 25.84 28.06
CA ASP A 175 -6.16 26.72 27.13
C ASP A 175 -5.51 25.99 25.94
N GLY A 176 -5.52 24.65 25.94
CA GLY A 176 -5.01 23.81 24.86
C GLY A 176 -3.48 23.80 24.74
N THR A 177 -2.75 24.35 25.71
CA THR A 177 -1.28 24.49 25.63
C THR A 177 -0.55 23.20 25.98
N VAL A 178 -1.14 22.37 26.82
CA VAL A 178 -0.58 21.06 27.21
C VAL A 178 -1.39 19.96 26.56
N HIS A 179 -0.72 19.08 25.81
CA HIS A 179 -1.28 17.85 25.28
C HIS A 179 -0.62 16.65 25.96
N TYR A 180 -1.42 15.91 26.73
CA TYR A 180 -1.00 14.73 27.46
C TYR A 180 -1.52 13.48 26.76
N THR A 181 -0.62 12.56 26.40
CA THR A 181 -0.99 11.27 25.81
C THR A 181 -1.19 10.23 26.92
N PHE A 182 -2.26 9.45 26.83
CA PHE A 182 -2.60 8.45 27.83
C PHE A 182 -1.49 7.38 27.91
N THR A 183 -1.05 7.10 29.13
CA THR A 183 -0.09 6.02 29.43
C THR A 183 -0.80 4.67 29.58
N PRO A 184 -0.08 3.54 29.65
CA PRO A 184 -0.71 2.25 29.98
C PRO A 184 -1.50 2.27 31.31
N GLU A 185 -1.01 3.00 32.30
CA GLU A 185 -1.71 3.18 33.60
C GLU A 185 -3.03 3.96 33.43
N ASP A 186 -3.07 4.93 32.51
CA ASP A 186 -4.28 5.69 32.19
C ASP A 186 -5.29 4.86 31.39
N LEU A 187 -4.81 4.06 30.43
CA LEU A 187 -5.64 3.15 29.66
C LEU A 187 -6.30 2.09 30.55
N ALA A 188 -5.61 1.62 31.60
CA ALA A 188 -6.20 0.71 32.59
C ALA A 188 -7.37 1.35 33.37
N LYS A 189 -7.40 2.68 33.49
CA LYS A 189 -8.51 3.45 34.09
C LYS A 189 -9.56 3.88 33.06
N THR A 190 -9.40 3.49 31.80
CA THR A 190 -10.22 3.96 30.68
C THR A 190 -11.17 2.86 30.20
N THR A 191 -12.43 3.22 30.02
CA THR A 191 -13.43 2.36 29.36
C THR A 191 -13.96 3.06 28.11
N ILE A 192 -13.94 2.34 26.99
CA ILE A 192 -14.55 2.77 25.72
C ILE A 192 -15.88 2.05 25.53
N THR A 193 -16.94 2.81 25.24
CA THR A 193 -18.31 2.32 25.03
C THR A 193 -19.02 3.07 23.90
N ASN A 194 -20.22 2.64 23.53
CA ASN A 194 -21.08 3.32 22.54
C ASN A 194 -20.37 3.57 21.19
N VAL A 195 -19.59 2.59 20.73
CA VAL A 195 -18.88 2.67 19.45
C VAL A 195 -19.89 2.66 18.31
N LYS A 196 -19.83 3.66 17.44
CA LYS A 196 -20.77 3.85 16.33
C LYS A 196 -20.07 4.44 15.12
N TYR A 197 -20.45 3.99 13.93
CA TYR A 197 -20.08 4.63 12.68
C TYR A 197 -21.22 5.50 12.15
N THR A 198 -20.90 6.72 11.75
CA THR A 198 -21.82 7.67 11.11
C THR A 198 -21.27 8.02 9.74
N SER A 199 -22.03 7.75 8.67
CA SER A 199 -21.62 8.14 7.32
C SER A 199 -21.70 9.66 7.16
N ALA A 200 -20.65 10.26 6.61
CA ALA A 200 -20.67 11.67 6.22
C ALA A 200 -21.11 11.81 4.75
N ASN A 201 -20.66 10.88 3.91
CA ASN A 201 -21.04 10.75 2.50
C ASN A 201 -20.97 9.27 2.09
N SER A 202 -20.99 8.97 0.79
CA SER A 202 -20.90 7.60 0.26
C SER A 202 -19.52 6.95 0.46
N GLN A 203 -18.45 7.75 0.56
CA GLN A 203 -17.06 7.27 0.65
C GLN A 203 -16.64 7.01 2.10
N GLY A 204 -16.95 7.92 3.01
CA GLY A 204 -16.43 7.88 4.36
C GLY A 204 -17.36 8.47 5.41
N GLY A 205 -16.86 8.44 6.64
CA GLY A 205 -17.59 8.84 7.81
C GLY A 205 -16.71 8.90 9.04
N THR A 206 -17.35 8.91 10.21
CA THR A 206 -16.66 8.96 11.49
C THR A 206 -17.04 7.77 12.35
N ILE A 207 -16.03 7.15 12.97
CA ILE A 207 -16.24 6.24 14.09
C ILE A 207 -16.16 7.07 15.35
N SER A 208 -17.24 7.07 16.13
CA SER A 208 -17.35 7.80 17.39
C SER A 208 -17.55 6.83 18.56
N PHE A 209 -17.09 7.21 19.74
CA PHE A 209 -17.22 6.40 20.95
C PHE A 209 -17.15 7.25 22.21
N THR A 210 -17.74 6.77 23.30
CA THR A 210 -17.69 7.42 24.61
C THR A 210 -16.50 6.90 25.39
N VAL A 211 -15.67 7.83 25.89
CA VAL A 211 -14.58 7.53 26.83
C VAL A 211 -15.06 7.81 28.25
N THR A 212 -14.84 6.85 29.15
CA THR A 212 -14.97 7.05 30.60
C THR A 212 -13.59 6.85 31.21
N TYR A 213 -13.09 7.85 31.92
CA TYR A 213 -11.77 7.80 32.54
C TYR A 213 -11.91 7.94 34.06
N ASN A 214 -11.37 6.98 34.80
CA ASN A 214 -11.46 6.90 36.27
C ASN A 214 -12.89 7.10 36.81
N GLY A 215 -13.88 6.46 36.16
CA GLY A 215 -15.30 6.58 36.51
C GLY A 215 -15.99 7.86 36.05
N ILE A 216 -15.25 8.85 35.54
CA ILE A 216 -15.81 10.11 35.01
C ILE A 216 -16.15 9.90 33.54
N LYS A 217 -17.43 10.05 33.20
CA LYS A 217 -17.91 9.97 31.82
C LYS A 217 -17.49 11.23 31.06
N GLY A 218 -16.83 11.03 29.92
CA GLY A 218 -16.48 12.09 29.00
C GLY A 218 -17.69 12.67 28.26
N ASN A 219 -17.43 13.67 27.43
CA ASN A 219 -18.49 14.32 26.68
C ASN A 219 -19.09 13.38 25.63
N THR A 220 -20.36 13.62 25.31
CA THR A 220 -21.13 12.87 24.31
C THR A 220 -21.68 13.82 23.26
N GLY A 221 -21.98 13.32 22.06
CA GLY A 221 -22.49 14.14 20.95
C GLY A 221 -21.38 14.63 20.02
N SER A 222 -21.69 15.64 19.21
CA SER A 222 -20.81 16.14 18.14
C SER A 222 -20.21 17.51 18.46
N GLY A 223 -19.13 17.88 17.78
CA GLY A 223 -18.50 19.22 17.87
C GLY A 223 -17.18 19.25 18.66
N VAL A 224 -16.65 20.45 18.91
CA VAL A 224 -15.33 20.68 19.55
C VAL A 224 -15.25 20.13 20.98
N HIS A 225 -16.40 19.93 21.61
CA HIS A 225 -16.52 19.31 22.94
C HIS A 225 -17.32 18.01 22.88
N GLY A 226 -17.45 17.39 21.70
CA GLY A 226 -18.18 16.14 21.52
C GLY A 226 -17.40 14.91 21.98
N ALA A 227 -17.98 13.74 21.72
CA ALA A 227 -17.29 12.48 21.90
C ALA A 227 -16.09 12.39 20.94
N PRO A 228 -15.00 11.68 21.31
CA PRO A 228 -13.93 11.33 20.38
C PRO A 228 -14.49 10.72 19.10
N SER A 229 -13.95 11.17 17.97
CA SER A 229 -14.32 10.64 16.66
C SER A 229 -13.12 10.58 15.73
N LEU A 230 -13.10 9.56 14.88
CA LEU A 230 -12.02 9.26 13.96
C LEU A 230 -12.58 9.16 12.55
N LEU A 231 -11.94 9.86 11.62
CA LEU A 231 -12.26 9.72 10.20
C LEU A 231 -11.95 8.29 9.73
N PHE A 232 -12.86 7.72 8.96
CA PHE A 232 -12.72 6.37 8.42
C PHE A 232 -13.23 6.34 6.99
N ASP A 233 -12.46 5.71 6.10
CA ASP A 233 -12.82 5.57 4.69
C ASP A 233 -13.46 4.19 4.49
N LYS A 234 -14.79 4.18 4.50
CA LYS A 234 -15.59 2.96 4.34
C LYS A 234 -15.30 2.32 2.98
N THR A 235 -15.18 3.13 1.94
CA THR A 235 -14.95 2.63 0.59
C THR A 235 -13.58 1.99 0.47
N LEU A 236 -12.52 2.62 0.98
CA LEU A 236 -11.17 2.06 0.96
C LEU A 236 -11.08 0.77 1.78
N TYR A 237 -11.72 0.71 2.96
CA TYR A 237 -11.77 -0.50 3.78
C TYR A 237 -12.36 -1.68 3.01
N TYR A 238 -13.56 -1.52 2.42
CA TYR A 238 -14.20 -2.60 1.67
C TYR A 238 -13.51 -2.90 0.35
N GLN A 239 -12.92 -1.88 -0.28
CA GLN A 239 -12.08 -2.06 -1.45
C GLN A 239 -10.93 -3.03 -1.12
N ASN A 240 -10.24 -2.84 0.02
CA ASN A 240 -9.17 -3.72 0.49
C ASN A 240 -9.61 -5.17 0.79
N GLN A 241 -10.90 -5.44 0.98
CA GLN A 241 -11.45 -6.80 1.12
C GLN A 241 -11.62 -7.53 -0.21
N VAL A 242 -11.44 -6.83 -1.33
CA VAL A 242 -11.59 -7.36 -2.69
C VAL A 242 -10.34 -7.08 -3.54
N PRO A 243 -9.17 -7.66 -3.21
CA PRO A 243 -7.99 -7.58 -4.06
C PRO A 243 -8.16 -8.31 -5.41
N VAL A 244 -7.36 -7.91 -6.39
CA VAL A 244 -7.33 -8.51 -7.73
C VAL A 244 -6.48 -9.78 -7.72
N ASN A 245 -6.96 -10.84 -8.37
CA ASN A 245 -6.24 -12.09 -8.56
C ASN A 245 -5.41 -12.06 -9.86
N THR A 246 -4.20 -11.51 -9.79
CA THR A 246 -3.32 -11.39 -10.96
C THR A 246 -2.84 -12.76 -11.47
N GLU A 247 -2.70 -13.77 -10.62
CA GLU A 247 -2.29 -15.12 -11.05
C GLU A 247 -3.35 -15.79 -11.92
N ALA A 248 -4.64 -15.60 -11.61
CA ALA A 248 -5.72 -16.06 -12.49
C ALA A 248 -5.68 -15.31 -13.82
N ALA A 249 -5.52 -13.99 -13.79
CA ALA A 249 -5.50 -13.15 -14.99
C ALA A 249 -4.41 -13.57 -16.00
N LYS A 250 -3.21 -13.97 -15.54
CA LYS A 250 -2.09 -14.41 -16.40
C LYS A 250 -2.43 -15.58 -17.32
N THR A 251 -3.46 -16.35 -17.00
CA THR A 251 -3.88 -17.52 -17.79
C THR A 251 -4.91 -17.18 -18.88
N LEU A 252 -5.44 -15.96 -18.88
CA LEU A 252 -6.58 -15.53 -19.67
C LEU A 252 -6.23 -14.39 -20.62
N TYR A 253 -6.82 -14.38 -21.82
CA TYR A 253 -6.74 -13.24 -22.74
C TYR A 253 -7.76 -12.15 -22.38
N MET A 254 -7.30 -10.90 -22.27
CA MET A 254 -8.10 -9.79 -21.74
C MET A 254 -9.39 -9.53 -22.51
N HIS A 255 -9.35 -9.54 -23.85
CA HIS A 255 -10.50 -9.10 -24.64
C HIS A 255 -11.71 -10.03 -24.48
N GLY A 256 -11.52 -11.36 -24.44
CA GLY A 256 -12.63 -12.27 -24.19
C GLY A 256 -13.10 -12.25 -22.74
N VAL A 257 -12.19 -12.01 -21.78
CA VAL A 257 -12.56 -11.72 -20.40
C VAL A 257 -13.44 -10.47 -20.35
N TYR A 258 -13.10 -9.41 -21.07
CA TYR A 258 -13.91 -8.19 -21.12
C TYR A 258 -15.31 -8.47 -21.64
N GLU A 259 -15.44 -9.19 -22.77
CA GLU A 259 -16.74 -9.53 -23.35
C GLU A 259 -17.57 -10.43 -22.41
N ASN A 260 -16.92 -11.34 -21.69
CA ASN A 260 -17.56 -12.36 -20.84
C ASN A 260 -17.28 -12.17 -19.34
N LEU A 261 -17.11 -10.92 -18.89
CA LEU A 261 -16.58 -10.63 -17.55
C LEU A 261 -17.42 -11.23 -16.40
N ALA A 262 -18.73 -11.37 -16.59
CA ALA A 262 -19.63 -12.01 -15.62
C ALA A 262 -19.26 -13.49 -15.34
N VAL A 263 -18.57 -14.16 -16.26
CA VAL A 263 -18.10 -15.54 -16.08
C VAL A 263 -16.81 -15.57 -15.26
N PHE A 264 -15.93 -14.58 -15.44
CA PHE A 264 -14.57 -14.60 -14.89
C PHE A 264 -14.38 -13.79 -13.60
N TYR A 265 -15.26 -12.84 -13.29
CA TYR A 265 -14.99 -11.88 -12.20
C TYR A 265 -14.81 -12.54 -10.83
N THR A 266 -15.45 -13.69 -10.58
CA THR A 266 -15.29 -14.42 -9.31
C THR A 266 -13.94 -15.11 -9.16
N GLU A 267 -13.23 -15.34 -10.26
CA GLU A 267 -11.86 -15.88 -10.29
C GLU A 267 -10.82 -14.76 -10.29
N LEU A 268 -11.16 -13.62 -10.89
CA LEU A 268 -10.30 -12.42 -11.02
C LEU A 268 -10.29 -11.54 -9.75
N LEU A 269 -11.16 -11.80 -8.79
CA LEU A 269 -11.23 -11.09 -7.52
C LEU A 269 -11.09 -12.09 -6.36
N GLN A 270 -10.27 -11.75 -5.38
CA GLN A 270 -10.12 -12.49 -4.14
C GLN A 270 -10.98 -11.82 -3.07
N TYR A 271 -11.98 -12.50 -2.54
CA TYR A 271 -12.85 -11.99 -1.48
C TYR A 271 -13.50 -13.15 -0.72
N ASP A 272 -13.99 -12.85 0.48
CA ASP A 272 -14.76 -13.78 1.29
C ASP A 272 -16.19 -13.92 0.70
N LYS A 273 -16.44 -15.02 -0.01
CA LYS A 273 -17.71 -15.30 -0.69
C LYS A 273 -18.87 -15.52 0.29
N ASP A 274 -18.58 -15.86 1.54
CA ASP A 274 -19.62 -16.01 2.58
C ASP A 274 -20.07 -14.65 3.12
N LYS A 275 -19.25 -13.61 2.94
CA LYS A 275 -19.55 -12.25 3.44
C LYS A 275 -19.99 -11.29 2.35
N PHE A 276 -19.45 -11.44 1.13
CA PHE A 276 -19.55 -10.39 0.12
C PHE A 276 -19.97 -10.91 -1.26
N VAL A 277 -20.68 -10.07 -2.00
CA VAL A 277 -21.05 -10.28 -3.40
C VAL A 277 -20.67 -9.04 -4.21
N PRO A 278 -19.56 -9.05 -4.96
CA PRO A 278 -19.23 -7.96 -5.86
C PRO A 278 -20.12 -8.00 -7.11
N GLN A 279 -20.70 -6.86 -7.47
CA GLN A 279 -21.45 -6.67 -8.70
C GLN A 279 -20.74 -5.65 -9.60
N ILE A 280 -20.71 -5.92 -10.90
CA ILE A 280 -20.06 -5.05 -11.88
C ILE A 280 -21.05 -3.97 -12.30
N ALA A 281 -20.81 -2.74 -11.87
CA ALA A 281 -21.63 -1.58 -12.25
C ALA A 281 -21.19 -0.99 -13.59
N HIS A 282 -19.89 -0.97 -13.85
CA HIS A 282 -19.31 -0.45 -15.08
C HIS A 282 -18.01 -1.19 -15.42
N LYS A 283 -17.68 -1.26 -16.71
CA LYS A 283 -16.42 -1.82 -17.21
C LYS A 283 -15.93 -1.06 -18.43
N VAL A 284 -14.61 -0.88 -18.53
CA VAL A 284 -13.92 -0.30 -19.68
C VAL A 284 -12.62 -1.09 -19.89
N LYS A 285 -12.32 -1.44 -21.13
CA LYS A 285 -11.02 -2.05 -21.49
C LYS A 285 -10.02 -1.00 -21.93
N ASP A 286 -8.75 -1.31 -21.73
CA ASP A 286 -7.61 -0.62 -22.32
C ASP A 286 -6.75 -1.67 -23.03
N ASP A 287 -6.92 -1.77 -24.36
CA ASP A 287 -6.20 -2.73 -25.18
C ASP A 287 -4.68 -2.43 -25.20
N SER A 288 -4.25 -1.17 -25.05
CA SER A 288 -2.84 -0.79 -25.05
C SER A 288 -2.11 -1.24 -23.78
N ASN A 289 -2.78 -1.08 -22.63
CA ASN A 289 -2.23 -1.51 -21.34
C ASN A 289 -2.58 -2.96 -20.99
N ASN A 290 -3.40 -3.64 -21.81
CA ASN A 290 -3.92 -4.98 -21.54
C ASN A 290 -4.59 -5.05 -20.16
N THR A 291 -5.50 -4.12 -19.87
CA THR A 291 -6.23 -4.03 -18.59
C THR A 291 -7.72 -3.81 -18.78
N ILE A 292 -8.49 -4.09 -17.72
CA ILE A 292 -9.92 -3.78 -17.61
C ILE A 292 -10.15 -2.99 -16.34
N SER A 293 -10.62 -1.76 -16.46
CA SER A 293 -11.11 -0.98 -15.33
C SER A 293 -12.56 -1.33 -15.07
N VAL A 294 -12.87 -1.70 -13.82
CA VAL A 294 -14.21 -2.08 -13.38
C VAL A 294 -14.62 -1.23 -12.18
N THR A 295 -15.86 -0.76 -12.22
CA THR A 295 -16.52 -0.19 -11.04
C THR A 295 -17.34 -1.29 -10.39
N LEU A 296 -17.02 -1.62 -9.14
CA LEU A 296 -17.67 -2.65 -8.37
C LEU A 296 -18.59 -2.04 -7.33
N LYS A 297 -19.82 -2.53 -7.26
CA LYS A 297 -20.73 -2.35 -6.13
C LYS A 297 -20.62 -3.59 -5.25
N LEU A 298 -20.09 -3.43 -4.03
CA LEU A 298 -19.93 -4.53 -3.09
C LEU A 298 -21.18 -4.64 -2.21
N LEU A 299 -21.81 -5.81 -2.24
CA LEU A 299 -22.96 -6.13 -1.41
C LEU A 299 -22.56 -7.08 -0.27
N ALA A 300 -23.31 -7.03 0.82
CA ALA A 300 -23.29 -8.10 1.82
C ALA A 300 -23.95 -9.35 1.23
N ASN A 301 -23.38 -10.52 1.53
CA ASN A 301 -24.01 -11.80 1.23
C ASN A 301 -25.01 -12.18 2.34
N ASP A 302 -26.06 -11.38 2.50
CA ASP A 302 -27.10 -11.53 3.54
C ASP A 302 -28.49 -11.83 2.96
N GLY A 303 -28.58 -12.01 1.64
CA GLY A 303 -29.83 -12.23 0.90
C GLY A 303 -30.71 -10.98 0.75
N LYS A 304 -30.25 -9.78 1.13
CA LYS A 304 -31.02 -8.52 1.12
C LYS A 304 -30.43 -7.45 0.20
N GLU A 305 -29.39 -7.79 -0.56
CA GLU A 305 -28.66 -6.86 -1.45
C GLU A 305 -28.14 -5.60 -0.75
N THR A 306 -27.76 -5.72 0.53
CA THR A 306 -27.28 -4.59 1.33
C THR A 306 -25.97 -4.05 0.74
N GLU A 307 -25.99 -2.84 0.19
CA GLU A 307 -24.79 -2.19 -0.35
C GLU A 307 -23.82 -1.75 0.75
N LEU A 308 -22.56 -2.18 0.62
CA LEU A 308 -21.50 -1.86 1.56
C LEU A 308 -20.65 -0.69 1.05
N ALA A 309 -20.23 -0.72 -0.21
CA ALA A 309 -19.43 0.31 -0.86
C ALA A 309 -19.48 0.20 -2.38
N GLN A 310 -19.07 1.26 -3.07
CA GLN A 310 -18.78 1.27 -4.50
C GLN A 310 -17.37 1.81 -4.74
N PHE A 311 -16.56 1.09 -5.51
CA PHE A 311 -15.16 1.44 -5.77
C PHE A 311 -14.67 0.89 -7.11
N ASP A 312 -13.58 1.46 -7.61
CA ASP A 312 -12.93 1.00 -8.83
C ASP A 312 -11.80 -0.01 -8.56
N ARG A 313 -11.61 -0.89 -9.53
CA ARG A 313 -10.51 -1.86 -9.60
C ARG A 313 -9.98 -1.93 -11.02
N THR A 314 -8.68 -2.09 -11.15
CA THR A 314 -8.04 -2.37 -12.44
C THR A 314 -7.62 -3.84 -12.47
N LEU A 315 -8.30 -4.63 -13.29
CA LEU A 315 -7.92 -6.00 -13.60
C LEU A 315 -6.78 -5.94 -14.61
N GLY A 316 -5.66 -6.59 -14.31
CA GLY A 316 -4.47 -6.54 -15.16
C GLY A 316 -3.57 -7.75 -14.96
N GLY A 317 -2.48 -7.80 -15.73
CA GLY A 317 -1.61 -8.96 -15.78
C GLY A 317 -2.15 -10.10 -16.64
N PHE A 318 -3.04 -9.78 -17.59
CA PHE A 318 -3.58 -10.76 -18.54
C PHE A 318 -2.51 -11.32 -19.47
N LYS A 319 -2.80 -12.49 -20.04
CA LYS A 319 -1.96 -13.13 -21.05
C LYS A 319 -1.76 -12.19 -22.25
N PRO A 320 -0.51 -11.91 -22.69
CA PRO A 320 -0.25 -11.01 -23.80
C PRO A 320 -0.60 -11.65 -25.14
N LEU A 321 -1.06 -10.86 -26.10
CA LEU A 321 -1.39 -11.34 -27.46
C LEU A 321 -0.17 -11.93 -28.20
N THR A 322 1.06 -11.59 -27.80
CA THR A 322 2.28 -12.19 -28.33
C THR A 322 2.39 -13.69 -28.07
N ASP A 323 1.70 -14.22 -27.05
CA ASP A 323 1.64 -15.66 -26.78
C ASP A 323 0.82 -16.42 -27.83
N LEU A 324 0.06 -15.71 -28.69
CA LEU A 324 -0.57 -16.32 -29.86
C LEU A 324 0.46 -17.00 -30.79
N LYS A 325 1.75 -16.65 -30.71
CA LYS A 325 2.82 -17.34 -31.44
C LYS A 325 2.88 -18.85 -31.13
N SER A 326 2.55 -19.26 -29.91
CA SER A 326 2.52 -20.66 -29.47
C SER A 326 1.10 -21.23 -29.39
N ASP A 327 0.12 -20.35 -29.24
CA ASP A 327 -1.26 -20.73 -28.97
C ASP A 327 -2.09 -20.86 -30.24
N LEU A 328 -1.92 -19.96 -31.22
CA LEU A 328 -2.74 -19.94 -32.42
C LEU A 328 -2.30 -21.01 -33.42
N LEU A 329 -3.25 -21.85 -33.83
CA LEU A 329 -3.06 -22.89 -34.82
C LEU A 329 -3.97 -22.64 -36.01
N LEU A 330 -3.41 -22.78 -37.21
CA LEU A 330 -4.13 -22.75 -38.48
C LEU A 330 -3.91 -24.10 -39.19
N ALA A 331 -4.99 -24.67 -39.71
CA ALA A 331 -4.96 -25.96 -40.38
C ALA A 331 -5.78 -25.97 -41.68
N ASN A 332 -5.46 -26.94 -42.54
CA ASN A 332 -6.16 -27.19 -43.77
C ASN A 332 -7.64 -27.50 -43.53
N SER A 333 -8.51 -27.02 -44.42
CA SER A 333 -9.89 -27.50 -44.54
C SER A 333 -10.13 -27.99 -45.97
N VAL A 334 -11.25 -28.68 -46.20
CA VAL A 334 -11.64 -29.10 -47.56
C VAL A 334 -11.86 -27.87 -48.45
N GLU A 335 -12.57 -26.86 -47.95
CA GLU A 335 -12.87 -25.63 -48.70
C GLU A 335 -11.59 -24.85 -49.07
N LEU A 336 -10.68 -24.69 -48.10
CA LEU A 336 -9.40 -24.03 -48.34
C LEU A 336 -8.53 -24.82 -49.34
N GLY A 337 -8.51 -26.14 -49.19
CA GLY A 337 -7.79 -27.05 -50.09
C GLY A 337 -8.29 -26.95 -51.52
N GLN A 338 -9.60 -26.87 -51.74
CA GLN A 338 -10.21 -26.66 -53.06
C GLN A 338 -9.93 -25.24 -53.59
N TYR A 339 -10.02 -24.22 -52.73
CA TYR A 339 -9.77 -22.83 -53.10
C TYR A 339 -8.36 -22.64 -53.69
N PHE A 340 -7.34 -23.18 -53.02
CA PHE A 340 -5.96 -23.10 -53.49
C PHE A 340 -5.61 -24.17 -54.50
N GLY A 341 -6.25 -25.33 -54.46
CA GLY A 341 -6.06 -26.39 -55.44
C GLY A 341 -6.35 -25.94 -56.87
N LYS A 342 -7.46 -25.23 -57.09
CA LYS A 342 -7.80 -24.60 -58.38
C LYS A 342 -6.75 -23.63 -58.91
N LYS A 343 -5.91 -23.06 -58.03
CA LYS A 343 -4.93 -22.02 -58.37
C LYS A 343 -3.52 -22.58 -58.54
N PHE A 344 -3.12 -23.46 -57.62
CA PHE A 344 -1.74 -23.87 -57.48
C PHE A 344 -1.49 -25.33 -57.79
N ARG A 345 -2.49 -26.23 -57.77
CA ARG A 345 -2.26 -27.69 -57.90
C ARG A 345 -1.49 -28.06 -59.17
N SER A 346 -1.86 -27.49 -60.31
CA SER A 346 -1.20 -27.72 -61.60
C SER A 346 0.01 -26.82 -61.86
N SER A 347 0.35 -25.92 -60.92
CA SER A 347 1.54 -25.06 -61.04
C SER A 347 2.81 -25.82 -60.65
N ALA A 348 3.95 -25.40 -61.20
CA ALA A 348 5.25 -25.96 -60.83
C ALA A 348 5.55 -25.74 -59.34
N ASP A 349 6.33 -26.63 -58.72
CA ASP A 349 6.82 -26.47 -57.36
C ASP A 349 7.74 -25.24 -57.21
N GLY A 350 7.95 -24.79 -55.98
CA GLY A 350 8.80 -23.65 -55.64
C GLY A 350 8.06 -22.49 -54.99
N ASP A 351 8.70 -21.32 -54.98
CA ASP A 351 8.18 -20.11 -54.36
C ASP A 351 6.90 -19.61 -55.07
N LYS A 352 5.89 -19.25 -54.26
CA LYS A 352 4.58 -18.74 -54.68
C LYS A 352 4.24 -17.41 -54.03
N LEU A 353 5.15 -16.78 -53.29
CA LEU A 353 4.86 -15.57 -52.51
C LEU A 353 4.26 -14.44 -53.36
N SER A 354 4.88 -14.07 -54.49
CA SER A 354 4.35 -13.02 -55.37
C SER A 354 3.00 -13.38 -56.00
N GLN A 355 2.68 -14.67 -56.15
CA GLN A 355 1.38 -15.10 -56.66
C GLN A 355 0.28 -14.95 -55.59
N MET A 356 0.64 -15.02 -54.31
CA MET A 356 -0.29 -14.84 -53.19
C MET A 356 -0.81 -13.40 -53.08
N GLU A 357 -0.11 -12.41 -53.63
CA GLU A 357 -0.57 -11.02 -53.68
C GLU A 357 -1.88 -10.86 -54.46
N GLN A 358 -2.15 -11.75 -55.42
CA GLN A 358 -3.40 -11.78 -56.20
C GLN A 358 -4.59 -12.31 -55.39
N TYR A 359 -4.33 -12.91 -54.21
CA TYR A 359 -5.32 -13.57 -53.37
C TYR A 359 -5.31 -12.99 -51.96
N PRO A 360 -6.02 -11.86 -51.73
CA PRO A 360 -6.04 -11.19 -50.43
C PRO A 360 -6.37 -12.15 -49.30
N VAL A 361 -5.61 -12.11 -48.20
CA VAL A 361 -5.75 -13.06 -47.09
C VAL A 361 -7.16 -13.11 -46.53
N LYS A 362 -7.80 -11.94 -46.42
CA LYS A 362 -9.20 -11.80 -45.98
C LYS A 362 -10.20 -12.64 -46.79
N ALA A 363 -9.91 -12.94 -48.06
CA ALA A 363 -10.80 -13.70 -48.93
C ALA A 363 -10.81 -15.21 -48.63
N TRP A 364 -9.77 -15.75 -47.99
CA TRP A 364 -9.62 -17.19 -47.81
C TRP A 364 -9.27 -17.62 -46.38
N ILE A 365 -8.75 -16.73 -45.53
CA ILE A 365 -8.35 -17.10 -44.16
C ILE A 365 -9.53 -17.62 -43.33
N GLY A 366 -10.74 -17.16 -43.62
CA GLY A 366 -11.96 -17.67 -42.98
C GLY A 366 -12.25 -19.15 -43.27
N MET A 367 -11.75 -19.68 -44.39
CA MET A 367 -11.90 -21.08 -44.79
C MET A 367 -10.93 -22.00 -44.03
N ALA A 368 -9.86 -21.47 -43.43
CA ALA A 368 -8.93 -22.27 -42.65
C ALA A 368 -9.59 -22.77 -41.35
N GLN A 369 -9.21 -23.97 -40.94
CA GLN A 369 -9.46 -24.41 -39.57
C GLN A 369 -8.57 -23.58 -38.64
N LYS A 370 -9.14 -23.17 -37.50
CA LYS A 370 -8.51 -22.26 -36.55
C LYS A 370 -8.77 -22.74 -35.14
N SER A 371 -7.73 -22.77 -34.32
CA SER A 371 -7.83 -23.21 -32.93
C SER A 371 -6.80 -22.55 -32.03
N ILE A 372 -7.06 -22.59 -30.72
CA ILE A 372 -6.12 -22.18 -29.67
C ILE A 372 -5.64 -23.40 -28.91
N ARG A 373 -4.33 -23.55 -28.74
CA ARG A 373 -3.73 -24.56 -27.88
C ARG A 373 -3.93 -24.20 -26.41
N ARG A 374 -4.51 -25.10 -25.62
CA ARG A 374 -4.71 -24.92 -24.18
C ARG A 374 -4.65 -26.24 -23.43
N GLY A 375 -3.78 -26.34 -22.43
CA GLY A 375 -3.69 -27.53 -21.56
C GLY A 375 -3.42 -28.84 -22.31
N GLY A 376 -2.66 -28.79 -23.41
CA GLY A 376 -2.42 -29.94 -24.28
C GLY A 376 -3.53 -30.23 -25.30
N ASN A 377 -4.69 -29.58 -25.18
CA ASN A 377 -5.82 -29.69 -26.09
C ASN A 377 -5.84 -28.54 -27.12
N SER A 378 -6.70 -28.68 -28.12
CA SER A 378 -6.96 -27.65 -29.14
C SER A 378 -8.41 -27.21 -29.04
N ILE A 379 -8.62 -25.92 -28.79
CA ILE A 379 -9.94 -25.29 -28.71
C ILE A 379 -10.29 -24.74 -30.09
N GLU A 380 -11.22 -25.40 -30.78
CA GLU A 380 -11.67 -24.97 -32.11
C GLU A 380 -12.39 -23.61 -32.06
N LEU A 381 -12.09 -22.74 -33.03
CA LEU A 381 -12.71 -21.42 -33.15
C LEU A 381 -13.64 -21.35 -34.36
N THR A 382 -14.75 -20.64 -34.20
CA THR A 382 -15.62 -20.23 -35.30
C THR A 382 -15.40 -18.75 -35.62
N ALA A 383 -15.75 -18.35 -36.84
CA ALA A 383 -15.75 -16.95 -37.23
C ALA A 383 -17.20 -16.44 -37.22
N GLU A 384 -17.44 -15.31 -36.58
CA GLU A 384 -18.75 -14.66 -36.53
C GLU A 384 -18.63 -13.17 -36.88
N GLN A 385 -19.64 -12.62 -37.54
CA GLN A 385 -19.74 -11.17 -37.74
C GLN A 385 -20.49 -10.57 -36.56
N VAL A 386 -19.81 -9.70 -35.81
CA VAL A 386 -20.40 -8.96 -34.68
C VAL A 386 -20.33 -7.46 -34.96
N LYS A 387 -21.16 -6.68 -34.27
CA LYS A 387 -21.02 -5.22 -34.31
C LYS A 387 -19.69 -4.83 -33.65
N GLY A 388 -18.87 -4.05 -34.34
CA GLY A 388 -17.64 -3.50 -33.79
C GLY A 388 -17.90 -2.49 -32.68
N SER A 389 -16.83 -2.08 -32.01
CA SER A 389 -16.83 -1.15 -30.86
C SER A 389 -17.62 0.15 -31.10
N ASN A 390 -17.69 0.61 -32.36
CA ASN A 390 -18.38 1.85 -32.77
C ASN A 390 -19.84 1.62 -33.24
N GLY A 391 -20.37 0.39 -33.15
CA GLY A 391 -21.77 0.04 -33.41
C GLY A 391 -22.23 0.07 -34.88
N SER A 392 -21.45 0.65 -35.80
CA SER A 392 -21.83 0.89 -37.20
C SER A 392 -21.23 -0.10 -38.21
N SER A 393 -20.09 -0.72 -37.90
CA SER A 393 -19.43 -1.69 -38.79
C SER A 393 -19.49 -3.11 -38.21
N LEU A 394 -19.64 -4.11 -39.09
CA LEU A 394 -19.46 -5.50 -38.71
C LEU A 394 -17.98 -5.86 -38.74
N VAL A 395 -17.51 -6.52 -37.68
CA VAL A 395 -16.15 -7.04 -37.56
C VAL A 395 -16.22 -8.56 -37.41
N THR A 396 -15.24 -9.24 -38.01
CA THR A 396 -15.11 -10.69 -37.87
C THR A 396 -14.39 -11.01 -36.57
N VAL A 397 -15.00 -11.82 -35.74
CA VAL A 397 -14.41 -12.29 -34.48
C VAL A 397 -14.18 -13.79 -34.57
N TRP A 398 -13.02 -14.24 -34.12
CA TRP A 398 -12.79 -15.66 -33.84
C TRP A 398 -12.99 -15.94 -32.35
N LYS A 399 -13.91 -16.84 -32.04
CA LYS A 399 -14.25 -17.24 -30.67
C LYS A 399 -14.43 -18.76 -30.59
N PRO A 400 -14.34 -19.38 -29.41
CA PRO A 400 -14.54 -20.81 -29.25
C PRO A 400 -15.87 -21.28 -29.83
N MET A 401 -15.84 -22.43 -30.50
CA MET A 401 -17.08 -23.09 -30.95
C MET A 401 -17.90 -23.58 -29.75
N SER A 402 -17.23 -24.08 -28.69
CA SER A 402 -17.88 -24.50 -27.46
C SER A 402 -18.24 -23.30 -26.58
N GLY A 403 -19.44 -23.28 -26.00
CA GLY A 403 -19.83 -22.32 -24.95
C GLY A 403 -19.26 -22.59 -23.56
N GLN A 404 -18.18 -23.38 -23.45
CA GLN A 404 -17.57 -23.71 -22.16
C GLN A 404 -16.93 -22.46 -21.54
N GLY A 405 -17.39 -22.08 -20.33
CA GLY A 405 -16.99 -20.84 -19.66
C GLY A 405 -15.47 -20.61 -19.59
N SER A 406 -14.70 -21.67 -19.32
CA SER A 406 -13.24 -21.63 -19.22
C SER A 406 -12.50 -21.27 -20.51
N ASN A 407 -13.19 -21.25 -21.65
CA ASN A 407 -12.60 -20.91 -22.96
C ASN A 407 -13.04 -19.53 -23.46
N LEU A 408 -14.01 -18.89 -22.80
CA LEU A 408 -14.63 -17.63 -23.26
C LEU A 408 -13.70 -16.41 -23.15
N ASP A 409 -12.51 -16.55 -22.58
CA ASP A 409 -11.47 -15.53 -22.64
C ASP A 409 -10.85 -15.40 -24.04
N ILE A 410 -11.01 -16.41 -24.90
CA ILE A 410 -10.55 -16.36 -26.28
C ILE A 410 -11.53 -15.54 -27.12
N TYR A 411 -11.10 -14.35 -27.50
CA TYR A 411 -11.84 -13.46 -28.39
C TYR A 411 -10.86 -12.70 -29.26
N LEU A 412 -10.75 -13.08 -30.53
CA LEU A 412 -9.82 -12.49 -31.50
C LEU A 412 -10.63 -11.67 -32.52
N SER A 413 -10.78 -10.40 -32.23
CA SER A 413 -11.48 -9.42 -33.06
C SER A 413 -10.60 -8.93 -34.20
N ASN A 414 -11.16 -9.01 -35.41
CA ASN A 414 -10.58 -8.55 -36.66
C ASN A 414 -9.09 -8.93 -36.84
N PRO A 415 -8.74 -10.22 -36.83
CA PRO A 415 -7.36 -10.64 -37.03
C PRO A 415 -6.92 -10.36 -38.47
N ILE A 416 -5.83 -9.60 -38.62
CA ILE A 416 -5.27 -9.18 -39.90
C ILE A 416 -3.98 -9.95 -40.16
N PHE A 417 -3.97 -10.73 -41.23
CA PHE A 417 -2.81 -11.54 -41.61
C PHE A 417 -2.18 -11.07 -42.91
N GLU A 418 -0.88 -11.31 -43.02
CA GLU A 418 -0.09 -11.16 -44.22
C GLU A 418 0.66 -12.47 -44.50
N VAL A 419 0.73 -12.89 -45.76
CA VAL A 419 1.56 -14.03 -46.17
C VAL A 419 3.00 -13.56 -46.27
N THR A 420 3.90 -14.15 -45.49
CA THR A 420 5.34 -13.82 -45.52
C THR A 420 6.17 -14.87 -46.25
N GLU A 421 5.68 -16.11 -46.32
CA GLU A 421 6.27 -17.17 -47.13
C GLU A 421 5.17 -18.03 -47.75
N ALA A 422 5.37 -18.43 -49.00
CA ALA A 422 4.51 -19.40 -49.68
C ALA A 422 5.34 -20.31 -50.57
N ARG A 423 5.31 -21.61 -50.33
CA ARG A 423 6.07 -22.60 -51.11
C ARG A 423 5.20 -23.78 -51.48
N LYS A 424 5.15 -24.12 -52.77
CA LYS A 424 4.48 -25.33 -53.25
C LYS A 424 5.48 -26.48 -53.35
N GLU A 425 5.11 -27.63 -52.80
CA GLU A 425 5.83 -28.90 -52.99
C GLU A 425 4.80 -30.03 -53.22
N GLY A 426 4.83 -30.66 -54.40
CA GLY A 426 3.85 -31.66 -54.80
C GLY A 426 2.41 -31.16 -54.72
N ASN A 427 1.59 -31.81 -53.89
CA ASN A 427 0.18 -31.45 -53.66
C ASN A 427 -0.02 -30.55 -52.42
N PHE A 428 1.04 -29.96 -51.87
CA PHE A 428 0.96 -29.13 -50.67
C PHE A 428 1.42 -27.70 -50.96
N LEU A 429 0.75 -26.76 -50.31
CA LEU A 429 1.16 -25.36 -50.22
C LEU A 429 1.48 -25.04 -48.76
N TYR A 430 2.75 -24.76 -48.49
CA TYR A 430 3.26 -24.38 -47.19
C TYR A 430 3.28 -22.86 -47.07
N LEU A 431 2.54 -22.33 -46.11
CA LEU A 431 2.40 -20.90 -45.87
C LEU A 431 2.98 -20.54 -44.49
N LYS A 432 3.65 -19.39 -44.42
CA LYS A 432 3.84 -18.66 -43.15
C LYS A 432 3.06 -17.37 -43.22
N LEU A 433 2.30 -17.11 -42.16
CA LEU A 433 1.41 -15.96 -42.04
C LEU A 433 1.87 -15.11 -40.87
N LYS A 434 2.09 -13.81 -41.07
CA LYS A 434 2.29 -12.86 -39.98
C LYS A 434 0.94 -12.28 -39.55
N LEU A 435 0.54 -12.47 -38.30
CA LEU A 435 -0.58 -11.77 -37.69
C LEU A 435 -0.13 -10.34 -37.40
N ARG A 436 -0.56 -9.38 -38.23
CA ARG A 436 -0.20 -7.96 -38.16
C ARG A 436 -0.98 -7.21 -37.08
N ALA A 437 -2.23 -7.59 -36.86
CA ALA A 437 -3.07 -6.97 -35.84
C ALA A 437 -4.21 -7.89 -35.43
N VAL A 438 -4.65 -7.75 -34.18
CA VAL A 438 -5.87 -8.37 -33.62
C VAL A 438 -6.28 -7.57 -32.39
N ASN A 439 -7.57 -7.50 -32.07
CA ASN A 439 -8.06 -6.78 -30.88
C ASN A 439 -7.58 -5.33 -30.85
N GLU A 440 -7.65 -4.64 -31.99
CA GLU A 440 -7.20 -3.24 -32.15
C GLU A 440 -5.71 -3.01 -31.81
N THR A 441 -4.93 -4.09 -31.66
CA THR A 441 -3.52 -4.08 -31.28
C THR A 441 -2.65 -4.60 -32.42
N SER A 442 -1.59 -3.88 -32.76
CA SER A 442 -0.59 -4.29 -33.74
C SER A 442 0.39 -5.31 -33.15
N LEU A 443 0.79 -6.30 -33.93
CA LEU A 443 1.69 -7.38 -33.53
C LEU A 443 2.78 -7.60 -34.58
N ASP A 444 3.99 -7.92 -34.11
CA ASP A 444 5.14 -8.13 -34.99
C ASP A 444 5.67 -9.56 -35.06
N ASP A 445 5.51 -10.34 -34.00
CA ASP A 445 6.24 -11.62 -33.81
C ASP A 445 5.34 -12.86 -33.78
N VAL A 446 4.09 -12.74 -34.23
CA VAL A 446 3.14 -13.86 -34.28
C VAL A 446 3.05 -14.38 -35.70
N THR A 447 3.72 -15.50 -35.97
CA THR A 447 3.87 -16.04 -37.33
C THR A 447 3.39 -17.49 -37.46
N PRO A 448 2.09 -17.79 -37.36
CA PRO A 448 1.58 -19.15 -37.51
C PRO A 448 1.90 -19.74 -38.89
N ALA A 449 2.22 -21.03 -38.90
CA ALA A 449 2.36 -21.82 -40.12
C ALA A 449 1.01 -22.43 -40.51
N LEU A 450 0.79 -22.58 -41.81
CA LEU A 450 -0.39 -23.23 -42.37
C LEU A 450 0.04 -24.11 -43.55
N THR A 451 -0.20 -25.41 -43.45
CA THR A 451 -0.01 -26.35 -44.56
C THR A 451 -1.36 -26.66 -45.19
N VAL A 452 -1.49 -26.42 -46.49
CA VAL A 452 -2.73 -26.65 -47.25
C VAL A 452 -2.53 -27.84 -48.17
N HIS A 453 -3.43 -28.82 -48.10
CA HIS A 453 -3.50 -29.90 -49.08
C HIS A 453 -4.32 -29.40 -50.29
N LEU A 454 -3.68 -29.28 -51.44
CA LEU A 454 -4.28 -28.76 -52.66
C LEU A 454 -5.26 -29.79 -53.23
N LEU A 455 -6.56 -29.63 -53.04
CA LEU A 455 -7.58 -30.56 -53.51
C LEU A 455 -8.01 -30.24 -54.95
N GLN A 456 -8.66 -31.19 -55.63
CA GLN A 456 -9.21 -30.94 -56.97
C GLN A 456 -10.48 -30.09 -56.91
#